data_AF-A0A0R3Q9D4-F1
#
_entry.id   AF-A0A0R3Q9D4-F1
#
_cell.length_a   1.000
_cell.length_b   1.000
_cell.length_c   1.000
_cell.angle_alpha   90.00
_cell.angle_beta   90.00
_cell.angle_gamma   90.00
#
_symmetry.space_group_name_H-M   'P 1'
#
loop_
_entity.id
_entity.type
_entity.pdbx_description
1 polymer ?
#
loop_
_entity_poly.entity_id
_entity_poly.type
_entity_poly.pdbx_seq_one_letter_code
_entity_poly.pdbx_strand_id
1 'polypeptide(L)'
;MSSVLVGYTDAAANAAQAASLINNSKYRAYVAAVDKALKAFETTNEWADLISALGKLSRAFHANAKFGDIPKPVTVAKRLSQCLHPALPHGVHLKALETYRQLFDILGRKDLPRLLYLFAVGLFPLMDHCGIKVKSELLNIFEQYLLPLGVELKPALPGFIAGVLLGLEEGTEFYDRSFSLLDRVQDSVGPEAYFACLWEAVLGSP
;
A
#
# COMPACT_ATOMS: atom_id res chain seq x y z
N MET A 1 -5.99 -23.21 21.06
CA MET A 1 -6.96 -23.99 20.25
C MET A 1 -8.07 -23.12 19.65
N SER A 2 -8.47 -21.98 20.24
CA SER A 2 -9.49 -21.07 19.65
C SER A 2 -9.05 -20.27 18.41
N SER A 3 -7.82 -19.76 18.34
CA SER A 3 -7.37 -18.90 17.23
C SER A 3 -7.35 -19.63 15.87
N VAL A 4 -7.00 -20.92 15.86
CA VAL A 4 -6.97 -21.75 14.64
C VAL A 4 -8.37 -22.00 14.09
N LEU A 5 -9.35 -22.21 14.99
CA LEU A 5 -10.76 -22.39 14.60
C LEU A 5 -11.37 -21.08 14.07
N VAL A 6 -11.03 -19.93 14.67
CA VAL A 6 -11.46 -18.60 14.21
C VAL A 6 -10.88 -18.25 12.84
N GLY A 7 -9.58 -18.52 12.61
CA GLY A 7 -8.94 -18.31 11.31
C GLY A 7 -9.53 -19.18 10.19
N TYR A 8 -9.99 -20.40 10.51
CA TYR A 8 -10.64 -21.29 9.55
C TYR A 8 -12.05 -20.81 9.16
N THR A 9 -12.82 -20.30 10.12
CA THR A 9 -14.15 -19.72 9.87
C THR A 9 -14.09 -18.45 9.04
N ASP A 10 -13.08 -17.59 9.27
CA ASP A 10 -12.88 -16.38 8.47
C ASP A 10 -12.43 -16.68 7.04
N ALA A 11 -11.57 -17.68 6.84
CA ALA A 11 -11.17 -18.12 5.50
C ALA A 11 -12.35 -18.68 4.68
N ALA A 12 -13.21 -19.49 5.30
CA ALA A 12 -14.40 -20.05 4.67
C ALA A 12 -15.44 -18.95 4.35
N ALA A 13 -15.67 -18.01 5.26
CA ALA A 13 -16.55 -16.87 5.05
C ALA A 13 -16.05 -15.96 3.92
N ASN A 14 -14.74 -15.70 3.88
CA ASN A 14 -14.11 -14.93 2.81
C ASN A 14 -14.20 -15.63 1.44
N ALA A 15 -14.04 -16.95 1.40
CA ALA A 15 -14.19 -17.73 0.16
C ALA A 15 -15.64 -17.73 -0.34
N ALA A 16 -16.62 -17.86 0.56
CA ALA A 16 -18.04 -17.76 0.22
C ALA A 16 -18.43 -16.36 -0.28
N GLN A 17 -17.91 -15.31 0.36
CA GLN A 17 -18.08 -13.92 -0.06
C GLN A 17 -17.46 -13.69 -1.44
N ALA A 18 -16.23 -14.14 -1.68
CA ALA A 18 -15.59 -14.08 -2.99
C ALA A 18 -16.39 -14.80 -4.08
N ALA A 19 -16.90 -16.01 -3.79
CA ALA A 19 -17.75 -16.76 -4.71
C ALA A 19 -19.07 -16.03 -5.03
N SER A 20 -19.69 -15.38 -4.04
CA SER A 20 -20.90 -14.58 -4.23
C SER A 20 -20.68 -13.34 -5.11
N LEU A 21 -19.51 -12.72 -5.00
CA LEU A 21 -19.14 -11.55 -5.80
C LEU A 21 -18.99 -11.94 -7.28
N ILE A 22 -18.37 -13.08 -7.58
CA ILE A 22 -18.13 -13.52 -8.96
C ILE A 22 -19.43 -13.68 -9.75
N ASN A 23 -20.50 -14.12 -9.10
CA ASN A 23 -21.82 -14.28 -9.73
C ASN A 23 -22.60 -12.96 -9.88
N ASN A 24 -22.16 -11.88 -9.21
CA ASN A 24 -22.82 -10.58 -9.24
C ASN A 24 -22.49 -9.83 -10.54
N SER A 25 -23.52 -9.49 -11.32
CA SER A 25 -23.35 -8.76 -12.59
C SER A 25 -22.71 -7.37 -12.42
N LYS A 26 -23.02 -6.67 -11.32
CA LYS A 26 -22.42 -5.37 -11.01
C LYS A 26 -20.94 -5.51 -10.67
N TYR A 27 -20.56 -6.60 -10.00
CA TYR A 27 -19.15 -6.88 -9.72
C TYR A 27 -18.38 -7.25 -10.99
N ARG A 28 -18.96 -8.08 -11.89
CA ARG A 28 -18.36 -8.34 -13.20
C ARG A 28 -18.14 -7.07 -14.02
N ALA A 29 -19.09 -6.12 -13.97
CA ALA A 29 -18.93 -4.81 -14.58
C ALA A 29 -17.82 -3.98 -13.92
N TYR A 30 -17.66 -4.06 -12.60
CA TYR A 30 -16.55 -3.45 -11.87
C TYR A 30 -15.19 -4.01 -12.31
N VAL A 31 -15.04 -5.34 -12.37
CA VAL A 31 -13.82 -5.99 -12.86
C VAL A 31 -13.49 -5.52 -14.29
N ALA A 32 -14.50 -5.48 -15.18
CA ALA A 32 -14.32 -4.98 -16.54
C ALA A 32 -13.91 -3.50 -16.60
N ALA A 33 -14.42 -2.66 -15.68
CA ALA A 33 -14.03 -1.25 -15.58
C ALA A 33 -12.59 -1.09 -15.11
N VAL A 34 -12.14 -1.89 -14.13
CA VAL A 34 -10.73 -1.93 -13.69
C VAL A 34 -9.84 -2.39 -14.83
N ASP A 35 -10.22 -3.44 -15.57
CA ASP A 35 -9.47 -3.91 -16.74
C ASP A 35 -9.30 -2.87 -17.82
N LYS A 36 -10.38 -2.15 -18.13
CA LYS A 36 -10.35 -1.06 -19.10
C LYS A 36 -9.43 0.07 -18.63
N ALA A 37 -9.41 0.38 -17.33
CA ALA A 37 -8.51 1.38 -16.77
C ALA A 37 -7.05 0.91 -16.80
N LEU A 38 -6.77 -0.36 -16.47
CA LEU A 38 -5.43 -0.93 -16.47
C LEU A 38 -4.80 -0.95 -17.88
N LYS A 39 -5.60 -1.17 -18.94
CA LYS A 39 -5.12 -1.06 -20.33
C LYS A 39 -4.56 0.32 -20.67
N ALA A 40 -5.01 1.40 -20.01
CA ALA A 40 -4.46 2.73 -20.26
C ALA A 40 -2.98 2.87 -19.84
N PHE A 41 -2.48 2.01 -18.94
CA PHE A 41 -1.07 1.97 -18.54
C PHE A 41 -0.16 1.23 -19.55
N GLU A 42 -0.73 0.57 -20.56
CA GLU A 42 0.03 -0.14 -21.59
C GLU A 42 0.41 0.76 -22.76
N THR A 43 -0.27 1.90 -22.91
CA THR A 43 -0.11 2.83 -24.03
C THR A 43 0.37 4.21 -23.59
N THR A 44 1.07 4.31 -22.46
CA THR A 44 1.57 5.58 -21.92
C THR A 44 2.90 5.93 -22.58
N ASN A 45 3.01 7.14 -23.14
CA ASN A 45 4.25 7.64 -23.73
C ASN A 45 4.89 8.73 -22.88
N GLU A 46 4.08 9.47 -22.11
CA GLU A 46 4.55 10.54 -21.26
C GLU A 46 3.98 10.43 -19.84
N TRP A 47 4.58 11.15 -18.89
CA TRP A 47 4.15 11.13 -17.49
C TRP A 47 2.70 11.58 -17.30
N ALA A 48 2.19 12.47 -18.17
CA ALA A 48 0.80 12.93 -18.12
C ALA A 48 -0.20 11.80 -18.42
N ASP A 49 0.19 10.83 -19.26
CA ASP A 49 -0.63 9.65 -19.55
C ASP A 49 -0.80 8.78 -18.30
N LEU A 50 0.24 8.68 -17.46
CA LEU A 50 0.17 7.95 -16.19
C LEU A 50 -0.82 8.62 -15.24
N ILE A 51 -0.84 9.96 -15.15
CA ILE A 51 -1.84 10.68 -14.34
C ILE A 51 -3.25 10.41 -14.85
N SER A 52 -3.45 10.43 -16.17
CA SER A 52 -4.74 10.11 -16.80
C SER A 52 -5.17 8.67 -16.52
N ALA A 53 -4.24 7.71 -16.61
CA ALA A 53 -4.48 6.30 -16.33
C ALA A 53 -4.83 6.07 -14.85
N LEU A 54 -4.09 6.68 -13.92
CA LEU A 54 -4.40 6.70 -12.49
C LEU A 54 -5.78 7.30 -12.23
N GLY A 55 -6.14 8.40 -12.90
CA GLY A 55 -7.46 9.02 -12.78
C GLY A 55 -8.62 8.14 -13.29
N LYS A 56 -8.40 7.34 -14.34
CA LYS A 56 -9.39 6.33 -14.79
C LYS A 56 -9.54 5.21 -13.75
N LEU A 57 -8.41 4.74 -13.22
CA LEU A 57 -8.37 3.66 -12.24
C LEU A 57 -9.04 4.08 -10.92
N SER A 58 -8.71 5.26 -10.40
CA SER A 58 -9.31 5.84 -9.19
C SER A 58 -10.83 6.00 -9.30
N ARG A 59 -11.34 6.44 -10.46
CA ARG A 59 -12.80 6.51 -10.71
C ARG A 59 -13.47 5.14 -10.69
N ALA A 60 -12.83 4.12 -11.27
CA ALA A 60 -13.35 2.76 -11.25
C ALA A 60 -13.45 2.21 -9.81
N PHE A 61 -12.44 2.47 -8.98
CA PHE A 61 -12.45 2.12 -7.56
C PHE A 61 -13.52 2.90 -6.79
N HIS A 62 -13.62 4.22 -6.98
CA HIS A 62 -14.55 5.06 -6.23
C HIS A 62 -16.00 4.65 -6.45
N ALA A 63 -16.39 4.41 -7.71
CA ALA A 63 -17.75 4.00 -8.06
C ALA A 63 -18.15 2.62 -7.50
N ASN A 64 -17.18 1.81 -7.08
CA ASN A 64 -17.36 0.39 -6.75
C ASN A 64 -16.81 0.00 -5.37
N ALA A 65 -16.39 0.97 -4.54
CA ALA A 65 -15.79 0.75 -3.22
C ALA A 65 -16.64 -0.13 -2.29
N LYS A 66 -17.97 -0.11 -2.44
CA LYS A 66 -18.93 -0.95 -1.71
C LYS A 66 -18.67 -2.45 -1.79
N PHE A 67 -17.91 -2.93 -2.78
CA PHE A 67 -17.56 -4.34 -2.88
C PHE A 67 -16.46 -4.77 -1.91
N GLY A 68 -15.68 -3.82 -1.37
CA GLY A 68 -14.59 -4.13 -0.44
C GLY A 68 -13.48 -5.00 -1.04
N ASP A 69 -13.31 -4.95 -2.37
CA ASP A 69 -12.35 -5.78 -3.09
C ASP A 69 -11.55 -4.95 -4.10
N ILE A 70 -10.32 -5.38 -4.38
CA ILE A 70 -9.44 -4.82 -5.41
C ILE A 70 -9.24 -5.87 -6.53
N PRO A 71 -9.96 -5.76 -7.66
CA PRO A 71 -9.78 -6.66 -8.79
C PRO A 71 -8.36 -6.57 -9.36
N LYS A 72 -7.79 -7.74 -9.69
CA LYS A 72 -6.42 -7.88 -10.22
C LYS A 72 -5.38 -7.15 -9.36
N PRO A 73 -5.30 -7.46 -8.05
CA PRO A 73 -4.51 -6.69 -7.11
C PRO A 73 -3.01 -6.69 -7.48
N VAL A 74 -2.51 -7.79 -8.04
CA VAL A 74 -1.13 -7.91 -8.54
C VAL A 74 -0.84 -6.92 -9.67
N THR A 75 -1.73 -6.84 -10.67
CA THR A 75 -1.55 -5.91 -11.81
C THR A 75 -1.71 -4.47 -11.36
N VAL A 76 -2.69 -4.19 -10.49
CA VAL A 76 -2.90 -2.86 -9.90
C VAL A 76 -1.66 -2.41 -9.14
N ALA A 77 -1.14 -3.24 -8.22
CA ALA A 77 0.06 -2.94 -7.44
C ALA A 77 1.28 -2.70 -8.34
N LYS A 78 1.47 -3.53 -9.38
CA LYS A 78 2.55 -3.34 -10.35
C LYS A 78 2.46 -1.98 -11.04
N ARG A 79 1.27 -1.56 -11.50
CA ARG A 79 1.09 -0.26 -12.16
C ARG A 79 1.30 0.90 -11.18
N LEU A 80 0.83 0.78 -9.95
CA LEU A 80 1.07 1.79 -8.93
C LEU A 80 2.55 1.92 -8.57
N SER A 81 3.26 0.81 -8.41
CA SER A 81 4.71 0.81 -8.17
C SER A 81 5.48 1.47 -9.31
N GLN A 82 5.11 1.22 -10.57
CA GLN A 82 5.70 1.93 -11.73
C GLN A 82 5.52 3.44 -11.64
N CYS A 83 4.35 3.90 -11.17
CA CYS A 83 4.09 5.33 -10.97
C CYS A 83 4.88 5.95 -9.82
N LEU A 84 5.60 5.16 -9.01
CA LEU A 84 6.49 5.63 -7.93
C LEU A 84 7.97 5.59 -8.33
N HIS A 85 8.28 5.32 -9.61
CA HIS A 85 9.67 5.31 -10.08
C HIS A 85 10.36 6.68 -9.88
N PRO A 86 11.61 6.75 -9.41
CA PRO A 86 12.32 8.01 -9.11
C PRO A 86 12.44 8.97 -10.30
N ALA A 87 12.53 8.44 -11.52
CA ALA A 87 12.61 9.26 -12.75
C ALA A 87 11.28 9.96 -13.13
N LEU A 88 10.18 9.70 -12.43
CA LEU A 88 8.89 10.33 -12.69
C LEU A 88 8.71 11.60 -11.85
N PRO A 89 7.97 12.60 -12.36
CA PRO A 89 7.76 13.84 -11.64
C PRO A 89 6.85 13.64 -10.42
N HIS A 90 7.03 14.49 -9.40
CA HIS A 90 6.27 14.45 -8.13
C HIS A 90 4.74 14.42 -8.32
N GLY A 91 4.21 15.04 -9.38
CA GLY A 91 2.78 15.01 -9.69
C GLY A 91 2.24 13.60 -9.93
N VAL A 92 3.04 12.72 -10.55
CA VAL A 92 2.68 11.30 -10.74
C VAL A 92 2.74 10.56 -9.41
N HIS A 93 3.78 10.79 -8.61
CA HIS A 93 3.91 10.18 -7.28
C HIS A 93 2.71 10.53 -6.39
N LEU A 94 2.35 11.81 -6.29
CA LEU A 94 1.21 12.25 -5.47
C LEU A 94 -0.10 11.60 -5.93
N LYS A 95 -0.32 11.49 -7.24
CA LYS A 95 -1.54 10.84 -7.76
C LYS A 95 -1.55 9.34 -7.49
N ALA A 96 -0.39 8.69 -7.53
CA ALA A 96 -0.25 7.29 -7.16
C ALA A 96 -0.53 7.08 -5.67
N LEU A 97 0.04 7.91 -4.78
CA LEU A 97 -0.20 7.86 -3.33
C LEU A 97 -1.67 8.10 -2.97
N GLU A 98 -2.36 9.02 -3.67
CA GLU A 98 -3.82 9.18 -3.55
C GLU A 98 -4.56 7.87 -3.90
N THR A 99 -4.12 7.19 -4.96
CA THR A 99 -4.72 5.91 -5.36
C THR A 99 -4.40 4.82 -4.34
N TYR A 100 -3.20 4.76 -3.78
CA TYR A 100 -2.86 3.82 -2.68
C TYR A 100 -3.80 4.00 -1.48
N ARG A 101 -4.00 5.24 -1.01
CA ARG A 101 -4.93 5.53 0.10
C ARG A 101 -6.33 5.01 -0.20
N GLN A 102 -6.84 5.29 -1.40
CA GLN A 102 -8.14 4.78 -1.83
C GLN A 102 -8.22 3.24 -1.80
N LEU A 103 -7.18 2.53 -2.24
CA LEU A 103 -7.15 1.06 -2.15
C LEU A 103 -7.16 0.59 -0.70
N PHE A 104 -6.39 1.24 0.16
CA PHE A 104 -6.28 0.88 1.58
C PHE A 104 -7.58 1.18 2.34
N ASP A 105 -8.30 2.24 1.98
CA ASP A 105 -9.66 2.53 2.46
C ASP A 105 -10.66 1.42 2.07
N ILE A 106 -10.59 0.91 0.84
CA ILE A 106 -11.47 -0.16 0.36
C ILE A 106 -11.15 -1.50 1.06
N LEU A 107 -9.87 -1.82 1.22
CA LEU A 107 -9.42 -3.08 1.85
C LEU A 107 -9.64 -3.06 3.38
N GLY A 108 -9.48 -1.90 4.00
CA GLY A 108 -9.53 -1.74 5.45
C GLY A 108 -8.52 -2.60 6.20
N ARG A 109 -8.60 -2.62 7.53
CA ARG A 109 -7.66 -3.37 8.38
C ARG A 109 -7.77 -4.89 8.25
N LYS A 110 -8.90 -5.40 7.74
CA LYS A 110 -9.13 -6.84 7.60
C LYS A 110 -8.34 -7.43 6.43
N ASP A 111 -8.39 -6.80 5.26
CA ASP A 111 -7.81 -7.38 4.04
C ASP A 111 -6.48 -6.72 3.64
N LEU A 112 -6.17 -5.51 4.14
CA LEU A 112 -4.90 -4.83 3.83
C LEU A 112 -3.66 -5.66 4.21
N PRO A 113 -3.51 -6.23 5.42
CA PRO A 113 -2.31 -7.00 5.76
C PRO A 113 -2.01 -8.14 4.78
N ARG A 114 -3.05 -8.79 4.28
CA ARG A 114 -2.94 -9.95 3.38
C ARG A 114 -2.40 -9.58 2.01
N LEU A 115 -2.60 -8.34 1.58
CA LEU A 115 -2.17 -7.84 0.27
C LEU A 115 -1.04 -6.83 0.36
N LEU A 116 -0.65 -6.41 1.56
CA LEU A 116 0.33 -5.34 1.78
C LEU A 116 1.64 -5.61 1.04
N TYR A 117 2.10 -6.85 1.00
CA TYR A 117 3.34 -7.23 0.31
C TYR A 117 3.36 -6.84 -1.18
N LEU A 118 2.20 -6.79 -1.84
CA LEU A 118 2.10 -6.35 -3.25
C LEU A 118 2.37 -4.84 -3.37
N PHE A 119 1.87 -4.07 -2.42
CA PHE A 119 1.90 -2.60 -2.42
C PHE A 119 3.20 -2.04 -1.83
N ALA A 120 3.79 -2.76 -0.88
CA ALA A 120 5.01 -2.38 -0.17
C ALA A 120 6.21 -2.15 -1.10
N VAL A 121 6.33 -2.95 -2.17
CA VAL A 121 7.47 -2.91 -3.12
C VAL A 121 7.67 -1.54 -3.75
N GLY A 122 6.59 -0.78 -3.99
CA GLY A 122 6.68 0.58 -4.51
C GLY A 122 6.76 1.64 -3.41
N LEU A 123 6.09 1.43 -2.28
CA LEU A 123 5.94 2.45 -1.24
C LEU A 123 7.22 2.71 -0.44
N PHE A 124 7.92 1.66 0.00
CA PHE A 124 9.05 1.84 0.90
C PHE A 124 10.26 2.51 0.23
N PRO A 125 10.68 2.10 -0.99
CA PRO A 125 11.83 2.74 -1.66
C PRO A 125 11.57 4.18 -2.08
N LEU A 126 10.29 4.61 -2.18
CA LEU A 126 9.96 5.99 -2.54
C LEU A 126 10.53 7.01 -1.55
N MET A 127 10.73 6.64 -0.28
CA MET A 127 11.23 7.55 0.75
C MET A 127 12.57 8.19 0.36
N ASP A 128 13.46 7.41 -0.26
CA ASP A 128 14.81 7.83 -0.66
C ASP A 128 14.83 8.87 -1.80
N HIS A 129 13.74 8.92 -2.58
CA HIS A 129 13.72 9.61 -3.86
C HIS A 129 12.45 10.43 -4.05
N CYS A 130 12.05 11.17 -3.01
CA CYS A 130 10.84 11.97 -3.06
C CYS A 130 11.00 13.37 -2.44
N GLY A 131 10.39 14.37 -3.08
CA GLY A 131 10.36 15.73 -2.54
C GLY A 131 9.45 15.85 -1.29
N ILE A 132 9.64 16.95 -0.55
CA ILE A 132 8.96 17.29 0.72
C ILE A 132 7.47 16.90 0.75
N LYS A 133 6.69 17.31 -0.26
CA LYS A 133 5.26 17.03 -0.29
C LYS A 133 4.94 15.54 -0.46
N VAL A 134 5.69 14.83 -1.30
CA VAL A 134 5.51 13.38 -1.50
C VAL A 134 5.89 12.62 -0.24
N LYS A 135 7.00 13.02 0.40
CA LYS A 135 7.45 12.47 1.68
C LYS A 135 6.39 12.61 2.77
N SER A 136 5.78 13.79 2.89
CA SER A 136 4.69 14.04 3.85
C SER A 136 3.47 13.14 3.59
N GLU A 137 3.07 12.96 2.34
CA GLU A 137 1.96 12.05 1.96
C GLU A 137 2.31 10.57 2.16
N LEU A 138 3.57 10.18 1.96
CA LEU A 138 4.03 8.82 2.21
C LEU A 138 4.02 8.50 3.72
N LEU A 139 4.51 9.42 4.56
CA LEU A 139 4.41 9.29 6.01
C LEU A 139 2.95 9.25 6.48
N ASN A 140 2.05 10.03 5.86
CA ASN A 140 0.61 9.93 6.13
C ASN A 140 0.10 8.49 5.89
N ILE A 141 0.52 7.86 4.79
CA ILE A 141 0.14 6.48 4.50
C ILE A 141 0.66 5.52 5.57
N PHE A 142 1.92 5.67 5.96
CA PHE A 142 2.54 4.82 6.97
C PHE A 142 1.81 4.93 8.32
N GLU A 143 1.50 6.15 8.75
CA GLU A 143 0.83 6.40 10.03
C GLU A 143 -0.64 5.99 10.04
N GLN A 144 -1.37 6.22 8.95
CA GLN A 144 -2.82 6.02 8.90
C GLN A 144 -3.21 4.59 8.53
N TYR A 145 -2.39 3.87 7.76
CA TYR A 145 -2.75 2.56 7.22
C TYR A 145 -1.82 1.43 7.65
N LEU A 146 -0.52 1.67 7.79
CA LEU A 146 0.45 0.59 8.09
C LEU A 146 0.66 0.42 9.59
N LEU A 147 0.97 1.50 10.31
CA LEU A 147 1.16 1.46 11.76
C LEU A 147 -0.05 0.84 12.50
N PRO A 148 -1.31 1.15 12.15
CA PRO A 148 -2.46 0.58 12.85
C PRO A 148 -2.72 -0.90 12.57
N LEU A 149 -1.94 -1.55 11.69
CA LEU A 149 -1.97 -3.01 11.52
C LEU A 149 -1.32 -3.73 12.71
N GLY A 150 -0.46 -3.05 13.47
CA GLY A 150 0.22 -3.61 14.63
C GLY A 150 0.98 -4.89 14.29
N VAL A 151 0.68 -5.98 15.00
CA VAL A 151 1.34 -7.28 14.79
C VAL A 151 1.20 -7.82 13.36
N GLU A 152 0.13 -7.45 12.64
CA GLU A 152 -0.10 -7.86 11.26
C GLU A 152 0.85 -7.15 10.26
N LEU A 153 1.59 -6.13 10.69
CA LEU A 153 2.62 -5.47 9.89
C LEU A 153 3.92 -6.31 9.78
N LYS A 154 4.13 -7.29 10.67
CA LYS A 154 5.37 -8.09 10.76
C LYS A 154 5.89 -8.62 9.41
N PRO A 155 5.07 -9.16 8.50
CA PRO A 155 5.55 -9.64 7.20
C PRO A 155 6.19 -8.57 6.31
N ALA A 156 5.82 -7.30 6.50
CA ALA A 156 6.37 -6.17 5.75
C ALA A 156 7.31 -5.29 6.62
N LEU A 157 7.56 -5.68 7.87
CA LEU A 157 8.27 -4.88 8.87
C LEU A 157 9.72 -4.54 8.47
N PRO A 158 10.54 -5.44 7.90
CA PRO A 158 11.89 -5.09 7.47
C PRO A 158 11.90 -3.93 6.46
N GLY A 159 11.04 -4.03 5.44
CA GLY A 159 10.91 -2.98 4.43
C GLY A 159 10.31 -1.69 4.97
N PHE A 160 9.34 -1.80 5.89
CA PHE A 160 8.76 -0.64 6.56
C PHE A 160 9.83 0.11 7.37
N ILE A 161 10.60 -0.58 8.20
CA ILE A 161 11.68 0.03 8.99
C ILE A 161 12.73 0.65 8.07
N ALA A 162 13.19 -0.07 7.04
CA ALA A 162 14.13 0.47 6.06
C ALA A 162 13.60 1.75 5.42
N GLY A 163 12.32 1.77 5.00
CA GLY A 163 11.67 2.94 4.44
C GLY A 163 11.57 4.11 5.42
N VAL A 164 11.27 3.87 6.71
CA VAL A 164 11.17 4.94 7.72
C VAL A 164 12.55 5.48 8.12
N LEU A 165 13.58 4.63 8.17
CA LEU A 165 14.96 5.06 8.46
C LEU A 165 15.46 6.09 7.44
N LEU A 166 15.09 5.95 6.17
CA LEU A 166 15.39 6.93 5.11
C LEU A 166 14.69 8.30 5.33
N GLY A 167 13.70 8.37 6.22
CA GLY A 167 13.05 9.60 6.65
C GLY A 167 13.76 10.33 7.79
N LEU A 168 14.78 9.73 8.42
CA LEU A 168 15.59 10.33 9.49
C LEU A 168 16.64 11.29 8.93
N GLU A 169 16.18 12.36 8.30
CA GLU A 169 17.05 13.41 7.76
C GLU A 169 17.23 14.52 8.81
N GLU A 170 18.43 14.62 9.37
CA GLU A 170 18.77 15.64 10.38
C GLU A 170 18.46 17.06 9.88
N GLY A 171 17.85 17.88 10.76
CA GLY A 171 17.51 19.26 10.44
C GLY A 171 16.27 19.44 9.56
N THR A 172 15.55 18.36 9.23
CA THR A 172 14.28 18.43 8.49
C THR A 172 13.07 18.30 9.41
N GLU A 173 11.91 18.78 8.96
CA GLU A 173 10.61 18.61 9.64
C GLU A 173 10.16 17.13 9.72
N PHE A 174 10.84 16.22 9.01
CA PHE A 174 10.49 14.81 8.94
C PHE A 174 11.23 13.95 9.96
N TYR A 175 12.30 14.46 10.57
CA TYR A 175 13.10 13.70 11.55
C TYR A 175 12.25 13.24 12.72
N ASP A 176 11.63 14.17 13.46
CA ASP A 176 10.83 13.86 14.65
C ASP A 176 9.65 12.96 14.31
N ARG A 177 9.05 13.16 13.13
CA ARG A 177 7.93 12.37 12.64
C ARG A 177 8.34 10.93 12.34
N SER A 178 9.46 10.74 11.67
CA SER A 178 10.00 9.41 11.34
C SER A 178 10.51 8.69 12.59
N PHE A 179 11.17 9.41 13.50
CA PHE A 179 11.62 8.88 14.79
C PHE A 179 10.44 8.41 15.64
N SER A 180 9.41 9.25 15.78
CA SER A 180 8.18 8.86 16.48
C SER A 180 7.49 7.64 15.85
N LEU A 181 7.54 7.52 14.52
CA LEU A 181 6.98 6.36 13.83
C LEU A 181 7.75 5.06 14.13
N LEU A 182 9.08 5.13 14.28
CA LEU A 182 9.92 4.00 14.71
C LEU A 182 9.60 3.55 16.15
N ASP A 183 9.47 4.50 17.08
CA ASP A 183 9.08 4.21 18.46
C ASP A 183 7.70 3.52 18.52
N ARG A 184 6.72 4.09 17.81
CA ARG A 184 5.35 3.58 17.81
C ARG A 184 5.24 2.21 17.15
N VAL A 185 6.03 1.92 16.12
CA VAL A 185 6.01 0.59 15.50
C VAL A 185 6.66 -0.45 16.41
N GLN A 186 7.73 -0.09 17.14
CA GLN A 186 8.32 -0.96 18.16
C GLN A 186 7.27 -1.37 19.21
N ASP A 187 6.52 -0.41 19.75
CA ASP A 187 5.46 -0.67 20.72
C ASP A 187 4.37 -1.58 20.17
N SER A 188 4.06 -1.45 18.87
CA SER A 188 2.97 -2.17 18.22
C SER A 188 3.31 -3.62 17.83
N VAL A 189 4.57 -3.90 17.45
CA VAL A 189 5.01 -5.22 16.97
C VAL A 189 5.79 -6.01 18.03
N GLY A 190 6.26 -5.33 19.08
CA GLY A 190 7.10 -5.85 20.14
C GLY A 190 8.60 -5.71 19.83
N PRO A 191 9.45 -5.53 20.86
CA PRO A 191 10.86 -5.20 20.70
C PRO A 191 11.66 -6.29 19.99
N GLU A 192 11.37 -7.56 20.23
CA GLU A 192 12.10 -8.68 19.61
C GLU A 192 12.00 -8.66 18.07
N ALA A 193 10.78 -8.57 17.54
CA ALA A 193 10.54 -8.49 16.10
C ALA A 193 11.10 -7.18 15.52
N TYR A 194 10.93 -6.07 16.25
CA TYR A 194 11.44 -4.76 15.84
C TYR A 194 12.96 -4.76 15.68
N PHE A 195 13.72 -5.17 16.71
CA PHE A 195 15.18 -5.14 16.67
C PHE A 195 15.78 -6.13 15.67
N ALA A 196 15.14 -7.30 15.49
CA ALA A 196 15.55 -8.23 14.43
C ALA A 196 15.44 -7.58 13.04
N CYS A 197 14.28 -7.00 12.73
CA CYS A 197 14.06 -6.33 11.45
C CYS A 197 14.88 -5.04 11.29
N LEU A 198 15.16 -4.31 12.38
CA LEU A 198 16.02 -3.13 12.37
C LEU A 198 17.45 -3.51 11.96
N TRP A 199 18.01 -4.58 12.52
CA TRP A 199 19.32 -5.08 12.13
C TRP A 199 19.36 -5.61 10.70
N GLU A 200 18.32 -6.29 10.24
CA GLU A 200 18.21 -6.68 8.84
C GLU A 200 18.19 -5.46 7.91
N ALA A 201 17.43 -4.41 8.25
CA ALA A 201 17.36 -3.18 7.47
C ALA A 201 18.70 -2.47 7.39
N VAL A 202 19.43 -2.37 8.51
CA VAL A 202 20.77 -1.75 8.56
C VAL A 202 21.79 -2.58 7.80
N LEU A 203 21.76 -3.91 7.89
CA LEU A 203 22.66 -4.79 7.12
C LEU A 203 22.43 -4.72 5.62
N GLY A 204 21.19 -4.46 5.19
CA GLY A 204 20.81 -4.30 3.79
C GLY A 204 21.07 -2.91 3.22
N SER A 205 21.44 -1.94 4.06
CA SER A 205 21.83 -0.60 3.64
C SER A 205 23.33 -0.58 3.33
N PRO A 206 23.75 -0.18 2.11
CA PRO A 206 25.16 -0.08 1.74
C PRO A 206 25.93 0.96 2.58
#